data_AF-A0A847MIV6-F1
#
_entry.id   AF-A0A847MIV6-F1
#
_cell.length_a   1.000
_cell.length_b   1.000
_cell.length_c   1.000
_cell.angle_alpha   90.00
_cell.angle_beta   90.00
_cell.angle_gamma   90.00
#
_symmetry.space_group_name_H-M   'P 1'
#
loop_
_entity.id
_entity.type
_entity.pdbx_description
1 polymer ?
#
loop_
_entity_poly.entity_id
_entity_poly.type
_entity_poly.pdbx_seq_one_letter_code
_entity_poly.pdbx_strand_id
1 'polypeptide(L)'
;MKLKKLLLLAIPVILSACASKIDLSDHNSYGLKCSDNPTTAPNWEVCQTNADRVCSPLKAVNIQQHAPTGSGSVDDAYFITFKCQ
;
A
#
# COMPACT_ATOMS: atom_id res chain seq x y z
N MET A 1 39.79 -33.20 -18.75
CA MET A 1 39.62 -32.29 -17.61
C MET A 1 38.16 -31.84 -17.51
N LYS A 2 37.52 -32.24 -16.39
CA LYS A 2 36.46 -31.57 -15.63
C LYS A 2 35.28 -30.91 -16.38
N LEU A 3 34.15 -31.59 -16.26
CA LEU A 3 32.78 -31.07 -16.14
C LEU A 3 32.73 -29.69 -15.45
N LYS A 4 32.14 -28.69 -16.10
CA LYS A 4 31.41 -27.60 -15.43
C LYS A 4 30.19 -27.23 -16.27
N LYS A 5 29.10 -27.94 -15.98
CA LYS A 5 27.73 -27.51 -16.27
C LYS A 5 27.54 -26.14 -15.60
N LEU A 6 27.48 -25.06 -16.37
CA LEU A 6 27.01 -23.77 -15.86
C LEU A 6 25.61 -23.55 -16.43
N LEU A 7 24.65 -24.21 -15.79
CA LEU A 7 23.23 -24.04 -16.00
C LEU A 7 22.82 -22.76 -15.27
N LEU A 8 22.92 -21.60 -15.93
CA LEU A 8 22.37 -20.35 -15.41
C LEU A 8 20.89 -20.27 -15.78
N LEU A 9 20.08 -21.04 -15.03
CA LEU A 9 18.65 -20.81 -14.90
C LEU A 9 18.44 -19.48 -14.18
N ALA A 10 18.32 -18.40 -14.93
CA ALA A 10 17.92 -17.09 -14.42
C ALA A 10 16.49 -16.77 -14.90
N ILE A 11 15.51 -17.43 -14.28
CA ILE A 11 14.08 -17.08 -14.38
C ILE A 11 13.46 -17.43 -13.02
N PRO A 12 12.50 -16.67 -12.44
CA PRO A 12 12.00 -15.33 -12.74
C PRO A 12 12.04 -14.40 -11.51
N VAL A 13 12.45 -13.14 -11.64
CA VAL A 13 12.00 -12.15 -10.64
C VAL A 13 10.61 -11.72 -11.06
N ILE A 14 9.61 -12.37 -10.47
CA ILE A 14 8.21 -11.97 -10.55
C ILE A 14 8.13 -10.58 -9.89
N LEU A 15 8.26 -9.51 -10.67
CA LEU A 15 7.77 -8.20 -10.28
C LEU A 15 6.24 -8.24 -10.37
N SER A 16 5.59 -9.00 -9.48
CA SER A 16 4.23 -8.68 -9.11
C SER A 16 4.34 -7.54 -8.11
N ALA A 17 4.56 -6.33 -8.64
CA ALA A 17 4.39 -5.11 -7.88
C ALA A 17 3.04 -5.20 -7.18
N CYS A 18 3.07 -5.04 -5.85
CA CYS A 18 1.92 -4.96 -4.98
C CYS A 18 1.08 -3.75 -5.38
N ALA A 19 0.32 -3.87 -6.48
CA ALA A 19 -0.77 -2.97 -6.78
C ALA A 19 -1.89 -3.39 -5.84
N SER A 20 -1.91 -2.76 -4.67
CA SER A 20 -3.05 -2.75 -3.76
C SER A 20 -4.28 -2.42 -4.59
N LYS A 21 -5.05 -3.45 -4.94
CA LYS A 21 -6.21 -3.29 -5.82
C LYS A 21 -7.29 -2.59 -5.01
N ILE A 22 -7.27 -1.26 -5.03
CA ILE A 22 -8.45 -0.49 -4.66
C ILE A 22 -9.50 -0.87 -5.69
N ASP A 23 -10.53 -1.57 -5.23
CA ASP A 23 -11.67 -1.88 -6.06
C ASP A 23 -12.49 -0.60 -6.25
N LEU A 24 -12.24 0.11 -7.35
CA LEU A 24 -12.94 1.33 -7.71
C LEU A 24 -14.40 1.08 -8.15
N SER A 25 -14.79 -0.18 -8.36
CA SER A 25 -16.20 -0.54 -8.59
C SER A 25 -16.98 -0.67 -7.29
N ASP A 26 -16.28 -0.80 -6.15
CA ASP A 26 -16.85 -0.70 -4.82
C ASP A 26 -16.80 0.76 -4.35
N HIS A 27 -17.96 1.42 -4.41
CA HIS A 27 -18.13 2.83 -4.05
C HIS A 27 -17.80 3.15 -2.58
N ASN A 28 -17.56 2.13 -1.75
CA ASN A 28 -17.15 2.27 -0.36
C ASN A 28 -15.64 2.08 -0.13
N SER A 29 -14.81 2.07 -1.19
CA SER A 29 -13.35 2.00 -1.07
C SER A 29 -12.70 3.38 -1.01
N TYR A 30 -11.88 3.63 0.01
CA TYR A 30 -11.23 4.93 0.25
C TYR A 30 -9.71 4.79 0.39
N GLY A 31 -8.99 5.87 0.09
CA GLY A 31 -7.58 6.05 0.39
C GLY A 31 -7.36 7.28 1.28
N LEU A 32 -6.51 7.16 2.30
CA LEU A 32 -6.19 8.24 3.23
C LEU A 32 -4.68 8.35 3.45
N LYS A 33 -4.12 9.54 3.19
CA LYS A 33 -2.72 9.87 3.45
C LYS A 33 -2.44 9.92 4.96
N CYS A 34 -1.36 9.27 5.39
CA CYS A 34 -0.99 9.06 6.80
C CYS A 34 0.34 9.69 7.22
N SER A 35 1.11 10.22 6.26
CA SER A 35 2.31 11.01 6.51
C SER A 35 2.33 12.23 5.59
N ASP A 36 3.12 13.26 5.93
CA ASP A 36 3.21 14.45 5.09
C ASP A 36 3.98 14.18 3.78
N ASN A 37 5.00 13.33 3.85
CA ASN A 37 5.94 13.04 2.77
C ASN A 37 6.49 11.60 2.92
N PRO A 38 7.34 11.10 2.00
CA PRO A 38 7.75 9.71 1.99
C PRO A 38 8.85 9.38 3.03
N THR A 39 9.49 10.41 3.59
CA THR A 39 10.56 10.26 4.60
C THR A 39 10.05 10.39 6.04
N THR A 40 8.84 10.92 6.23
CA THR A 40 8.21 11.03 7.55
C THR A 40 7.46 9.75 7.88
N ALA A 41 7.83 9.09 8.98
CA ALA A 41 7.11 7.93 9.48
C ALA A 41 5.68 8.32 9.88
N PRO A 42 4.65 7.53 9.49
CA PRO A 42 3.26 7.82 9.83
C PRO A 42 2.95 7.44 11.28
N ASN A 43 1.96 8.10 11.87
CA ASN A 43 1.29 7.59 13.06
C ASN A 43 0.07 6.75 12.62
N TRP A 44 0.24 5.44 12.59
CA TRP A 44 -0.79 4.51 12.11
C TRP A 44 -2.05 4.50 12.95
N GLU A 45 -1.95 4.65 14.27
CA GLU A 45 -3.10 4.70 15.18
C GLU A 45 -3.98 5.94 14.92
N VAL A 46 -3.34 7.09 14.73
CA VAL A 46 -4.04 8.33 14.36
C VAL A 46 -4.65 8.20 12.96
N CYS A 47 -3.93 7.59 12.02
CA CYS A 47 -4.47 7.41 10.67
C CYS A 47 -5.67 6.47 10.64
N GLN A 48 -5.64 5.38 11.41
CA GLN A 48 -6.77 4.48 11.58
C GLN A 48 -7.95 5.16 12.26
N THR A 49 -7.71 5.95 13.32
CA THR A 49 -8.75 6.75 13.98
C THR A 49 -9.41 7.72 12.99
N ASN A 50 -8.63 8.34 12.10
CA ASN A 50 -9.15 9.20 11.05
C ASN A 50 -9.97 8.42 10.02
N ALA A 51 -9.57 7.19 9.68
CA ALA A 51 -10.35 6.29 8.83
C ALA A 51 -11.73 5.98 9.44
N ASP A 52 -11.76 5.63 10.72
CA ASP A 52 -13.00 5.39 11.46
C ASP A 52 -13.90 6.62 11.51
N ARG A 53 -13.30 7.81 11.65
CA ARG A 53 -14.04 9.09 11.59
C ARG A 53 -14.66 9.31 10.20
N VAL A 54 -13.96 8.98 9.13
CA VAL A 54 -14.48 9.06 7.74
C VAL A 54 -15.67 8.13 7.55
N CYS A 55 -15.62 6.93 8.15
CA CYS A 55 -16.69 5.95 8.02
C CYS A 55 -17.89 6.17 8.94
N SER A 56 -17.81 7.04 9.94
CA SER A 56 -18.88 7.24 10.93
C SER A 56 -20.25 7.51 10.25
N PRO A 57 -21.33 6.81 10.66
CA PRO A 57 -21.47 5.96 11.86
C PRO A 57 -20.99 4.50 11.71
N LEU A 58 -20.56 4.10 10.52
CA LEU A 58 -19.97 2.79 10.24
C LEU A 58 -18.51 2.71 10.74
N LYS A 59 -17.82 1.60 10.46
CA LYS A 59 -16.41 1.40 10.82
C LYS A 59 -15.52 1.26 9.60
N ALA A 60 -14.26 1.69 9.74
CA ALA A 60 -13.26 1.39 8.73
C ALA A 60 -12.83 -0.08 8.86
N VAL A 61 -13.08 -0.85 7.82
CA VAL A 61 -12.73 -2.26 7.72
C VAL A 61 -11.79 -2.50 6.54
N ASN A 62 -11.18 -3.69 6.49
CA ASN A 62 -10.24 -4.07 5.43
C ASN A 62 -9.09 -3.06 5.25
N ILE A 63 -8.60 -2.50 6.38
CA ILE A 63 -7.55 -1.50 6.38
C ILE A 63 -6.23 -2.14 5.93
N GLN A 64 -5.62 -1.56 4.89
CA GLN A 64 -4.30 -1.94 4.41
C GLN A 64 -3.38 -0.72 4.47
N GLN A 65 -2.20 -0.90 5.05
CA GLN A 65 -1.17 0.13 5.12
C GLN A 65 -0.23 0.01 3.93
N HIS A 66 0.11 1.13 3.32
CA HIS A 66 0.96 1.21 2.15
C HIS A 66 2.12 2.14 2.40
N ALA A 67 3.30 1.71 1.95
CA ALA A 67 4.48 2.55 1.90
C ALA A 67 4.38 3.56 0.74
N PRO A 68 5.14 4.67 0.79
CA PRO A 68 5.30 5.55 -0.35
C PRO A 68 5.82 4.77 -1.57
N THR A 69 5.44 5.24 -2.74
CA THR A 69 5.80 4.65 -4.03
C THR A 69 7.24 4.95 -4.44
N GLY A 70 7.88 5.97 -3.85
CA GLY A 70 9.19 6.44 -4.26
C GLY A 70 9.18 7.12 -5.64
N SER A 71 8.01 7.59 -6.08
CA SER A 71 7.81 8.17 -7.42
C SER A 71 8.41 9.57 -7.59
N GLY A 72 8.81 10.23 -6.50
CA GLY A 72 9.25 11.63 -6.50
C GLY A 72 8.11 12.63 -6.64
N SER A 73 6.85 12.17 -6.62
CA SER A 73 5.67 13.04 -6.55
C SER A 73 5.63 13.82 -5.23
N VAL A 74 5.10 15.05 -5.27
CA VAL A 74 4.82 15.84 -4.06
C VAL A 74 3.79 15.18 -3.15
N ASP A 75 2.95 14.31 -3.72
CA ASP A 75 1.93 13.56 -2.99
C ASP A 75 2.44 12.22 -2.45
N ASP A 76 3.69 11.84 -2.73
CA ASP A 76 4.27 10.57 -2.28
C ASP A 76 4.36 10.54 -0.74
N ALA A 77 3.69 9.57 -0.14
CA ALA A 77 3.54 9.47 1.29
C ALA A 77 3.05 8.08 1.68
N TYR A 78 3.13 7.78 2.98
CA TYR A 78 2.43 6.63 3.54
C TYR A 78 0.93 6.88 3.48
N PHE A 79 0.15 5.85 3.17
CA PHE A 79 -1.30 5.94 3.12
C PHE A 79 -1.94 4.62 3.55
N ILE A 80 -3.22 4.67 3.91
CA ILE A 80 -4.05 3.48 4.08
C ILE A 80 -5.12 3.42 3.01
N THR A 81 -5.58 2.21 2.71
CA THR A 81 -6.82 1.97 1.99
C THR A 81 -7.78 1.21 2.89
N PHE A 82 -9.06 1.51 2.83
CA PHE A 82 -10.07 0.90 3.70
C PHE A 82 -11.45 0.92 3.04
N LYS A 83 -12.40 0.22 3.67
CA LYS A 83 -13.82 0.27 3.34
C LYS A 83 -14.65 0.72 4.52
N CYS A 84 -15.79 1.36 4.28
CA CYS A 84 -16.75 1.69 5.34
C CYS A 84 -17.89 0.65 5.38
N GLN A 85 -18.02 -0.05 6.50
CA GLN A 85 -19.03 -1.10 6.72
C GLN A 85 -19.51 -1.14 8.17
#